data_AF-A0A4U0RZ56-F1
#
_entry.id   AF-A0A4U0RZ56-F1
#
_cell.length_a   1.000
_cell.length_b   1.000
_cell.length_c   1.000
_cell.angle_alpha   90.00
_cell.angle_beta   90.00
_cell.angle_gamma   90.00
#
_symmetry.space_group_name_H-M   'P 1'
#
loop_
_entity.id
_entity.type
_entity.pdbx_description
1 polymer ?
#
loop_
_entity_poly.entity_id
_entity_poly.type
_entity_poly.pdbx_seq_one_letter_code
_entity_poly.pdbx_strand_id
1 'polypeptide(L)'
;MSTFTVTDETAARARGAAEHLIEAGDQAIAEGLKFPQANYKVVLGAYGWWRLVNRASLGVLTLIDRGFTAPEVAPLMRNIFNHAYALNWLVDNGEAAVDAVMSAGATSREKLLKKLERTGWAIAAQYGQTLDQQAAEPTRTAAEQSLHDKLVHEIGHVHDLLDRYGVPDLYPVYSHLSSLSHTSVDTASAYLAELDDGTVQIRATAADLGPADVFQLAISLIQAGRVFSPLLDGDPLKAALDTAISDIGVDTQSLLPRRVK
;
A
#
# COMPACT_ATOMS: atom_id res chain seq x y z
N MET A 1 12.23 -18.78 -0.07
CA MET A 1 12.37 -17.81 1.03
C MET A 1 12.68 -18.55 2.31
N SER A 2 13.62 -18.07 3.14
CA SER A 2 13.78 -18.58 4.50
C SER A 2 12.48 -18.29 5.26
N THR A 3 11.85 -19.30 5.85
CA THR A 3 10.66 -19.14 6.69
C THR A 3 11.04 -18.29 7.91
N PHE A 4 10.70 -17.02 7.88
CA PHE A 4 10.87 -16.12 9.02
C PHE A 4 9.74 -16.42 10.02
N THR A 5 10.08 -16.86 11.22
CA THR A 5 9.09 -17.02 12.28
C THR A 5 8.87 -15.66 12.94
N VAL A 6 7.65 -15.12 12.81
CA VAL A 6 7.28 -13.88 13.51
C VAL A 6 7.02 -14.23 14.98
N THR A 7 7.88 -13.71 15.85
CA THR A 7 7.80 -13.75 17.32
C THR A 7 7.44 -12.37 17.86
N ASP A 8 7.02 -12.28 19.12
CA ASP A 8 6.75 -10.99 19.80
C ASP A 8 7.99 -10.07 19.80
N GLU A 9 9.19 -10.65 19.92
CA GLU A 9 10.44 -9.88 19.88
C GLU A 9 10.70 -9.30 18.48
N THR A 10 10.48 -10.07 17.42
CA THR A 10 10.58 -9.54 16.04
C THR A 10 9.49 -8.52 15.75
N ALA A 11 8.31 -8.67 16.35
CA ALA A 11 7.21 -7.72 16.22
C ALA A 11 7.53 -6.38 16.88
N ALA A 12 8.10 -6.42 18.09
CA ALA A 12 8.52 -5.22 18.80
C ALA A 12 9.60 -4.45 18.03
N ARG A 13 10.56 -5.16 17.43
CA ARG A 13 11.59 -4.54 16.57
C ARG A 13 10.99 -3.96 15.29
N ALA A 14 10.09 -4.68 14.63
CA ALA A 14 9.37 -4.18 13.46
C ALA A 14 8.54 -2.93 13.77
N ARG A 15 7.90 -2.91 14.94
CA ARG A 15 7.17 -1.74 15.42
C ARG A 15 8.09 -0.53 15.62
N GLY A 16 9.19 -0.69 16.35
CA GLY A 16 10.14 0.41 16.58
C GLY A 16 10.72 0.94 15.26
N ALA A 17 11.04 0.04 14.31
CA ALA A 17 11.46 0.42 12.97
C ALA A 17 10.38 1.19 12.20
N ALA A 18 9.11 0.79 12.29
CA ALA A 18 8.00 1.50 11.67
C ALA A 18 7.82 2.92 12.23
N GLU A 19 7.83 3.06 13.56
CA GLU A 19 7.75 4.35 14.24
C GLU A 19 8.90 5.28 13.82
N HIS A 20 10.13 4.75 13.82
CA HIS A 20 11.32 5.48 13.36
C HIS A 20 11.20 5.98 11.91
N LEU A 21 10.72 5.12 11.00
CA LEU A 21 10.57 5.49 9.59
C LEU A 21 9.49 6.55 9.36
N ILE A 22 8.38 6.48 10.11
CA ILE A 22 7.32 7.50 10.06
C ILE A 22 7.86 8.84 10.53
N GLU A 23 8.59 8.86 11.66
CA GLU A 23 9.21 10.07 12.21
C GLU A 23 10.24 10.68 11.25
N ALA A 24 11.13 9.85 10.69
CA ALA A 24 12.11 10.29 9.69
C ALA A 24 11.43 10.87 8.44
N GLY A 25 10.31 10.27 8.01
CA GLY A 25 9.49 10.78 6.91
C GLY A 25 8.89 12.15 7.21
N ASP A 26 8.33 12.34 8.41
CA ASP A 26 7.79 13.63 8.85
C ASP A 26 8.87 14.71 8.94
N GLN A 27 10.04 14.36 9.48
CA GLN A 27 11.19 15.27 9.56
C GLN A 27 11.66 15.69 8.16
N ALA A 28 11.83 14.75 7.24
CA ALA A 28 12.28 15.06 5.88
C ALA A 28 11.30 15.99 5.14
N ILE A 29 9.98 15.82 5.35
CA ILE A 29 8.97 16.73 4.83
C ILE A 29 9.14 18.13 5.43
N ALA A 30 9.34 18.23 6.75
CA ALA A 30 9.50 19.51 7.44
C ALA A 30 10.76 20.28 7.01
N GLU A 31 11.84 19.57 6.67
CA GLU A 31 13.10 20.14 6.16
C GLU A 31 13.00 20.59 4.69
N GLY A 32 11.96 20.17 3.98
CA GLY A 32 11.68 20.54 2.60
C GLY A 32 12.35 19.61 1.60
N LEU A 33 11.56 18.69 1.05
CA LEU A 33 12.01 17.76 0.02
C LEU A 33 12.26 18.47 -1.31
N LYS A 34 13.38 18.14 -1.95
CA LYS A 34 13.74 18.60 -3.31
C LYS A 34 13.95 17.38 -4.21
N PHE A 35 13.71 17.56 -5.50
CA PHE A 35 13.86 16.49 -6.48
C PHE A 35 14.17 17.05 -7.87
N PRO A 36 14.84 16.27 -8.74
CA PRO A 36 15.15 16.70 -10.10
C PRO A 36 13.87 16.88 -10.94
N GLN A 37 13.83 17.92 -11.77
CA GLN A 37 12.71 18.18 -12.69
C GLN A 37 12.41 17.00 -13.62
N ALA A 38 13.43 16.22 -14.00
CA ALA A 38 13.29 15.04 -14.85
C ALA A 38 12.38 13.96 -14.23
N ASN A 39 12.24 13.93 -12.91
CA ASN A 39 11.42 12.95 -12.20
C ASN A 39 10.04 13.51 -11.79
N TYR A 40 9.69 14.74 -12.18
CA TYR A 40 8.58 15.49 -11.61
C TYR A 40 7.27 14.69 -11.52
N LYS A 41 6.82 14.09 -12.64
CA LYS A 41 5.55 13.36 -12.65
C LYS A 41 5.56 12.11 -11.77
N VAL A 42 6.67 11.37 -11.81
CA VAL A 42 6.86 10.14 -11.02
C VAL A 42 6.91 10.47 -9.54
N VAL A 43 7.67 11.51 -9.15
CA VAL A 43 7.80 11.96 -7.76
C VAL A 43 6.46 12.39 -7.17
N LEU A 44 5.61 13.10 -7.92
CA LEU A 44 4.30 13.51 -7.40
C LEU A 44 3.40 12.31 -7.08
N GLY A 45 3.31 11.34 -7.99
CA GLY A 45 2.55 10.11 -7.75
C GLY A 45 3.15 9.29 -6.61
N ALA A 46 4.47 9.13 -6.61
CA ALA A 46 5.19 8.37 -5.59
C ALA A 46 5.05 9.02 -4.21
N TYR A 47 5.16 10.35 -4.10
CA TYR A 47 4.96 11.06 -2.85
C TYR A 47 3.56 10.82 -2.27
N GLY A 48 2.51 10.93 -3.10
CA GLY A 48 1.13 10.72 -2.66
C GLY A 48 0.93 9.33 -2.04
N TRP A 49 1.42 8.29 -2.72
CA TRP A 49 1.34 6.91 -2.25
C TRP A 49 2.26 6.62 -1.06
N TRP A 50 3.50 7.11 -1.08
CA TRP A 50 4.43 6.98 0.05
C TRP A 50 3.87 7.64 1.30
N ARG A 51 3.29 8.85 1.16
CA ARG A 51 2.67 9.54 2.29
C ARG A 51 1.44 8.82 2.79
N LEU A 52 0.64 8.21 1.91
CA LEU A 52 -0.47 7.35 2.29
C LEU A 52 0.02 6.16 3.12
N VAL A 53 1.07 5.47 2.68
CA VAL A 53 1.68 4.36 3.42
C VAL A 53 2.09 4.81 4.82
N ASN A 54 2.80 5.93 4.95
CA ASN A 54 3.22 6.48 6.27
C ASN A 54 2.02 6.82 7.17
N ARG A 55 1.06 7.58 6.66
CA ARG A 55 -0.11 8.04 7.43
C ARG A 55 -1.04 6.91 7.82
N ALA A 56 -1.26 5.95 6.93
CA ALA A 56 -2.04 4.75 7.21
C ALA A 56 -1.33 3.87 8.24
N SER A 57 0.00 3.73 8.15
CA SER A 57 0.80 2.96 9.12
C SER A 57 0.71 3.57 10.52
N LEU A 58 0.82 4.89 10.65
CA LEU A 58 0.58 5.58 11.91
C LEU A 58 -0.84 5.31 12.44
N GLY A 59 -1.83 5.31 11.56
CA GLY A 59 -3.22 4.96 11.89
C GLY A 59 -3.34 3.54 12.45
N VAL A 60 -2.70 2.56 11.81
CA VAL A 60 -2.67 1.16 12.29
C VAL A 60 -2.05 1.07 13.67
N LEU A 61 -0.84 1.62 13.86
CA LEU A 61 -0.15 1.59 15.16
C LEU A 61 -0.98 2.26 16.26
N THR A 62 -1.59 3.39 15.95
CA THR A 62 -2.48 4.12 16.87
C THR A 62 -3.73 3.32 17.25
N LEU A 63 -4.29 2.55 16.33
CA LEU A 63 -5.44 1.67 16.60
C LEU A 63 -5.02 0.48 17.45
N ILE A 64 -3.89 -0.16 17.13
CA ILE A 64 -3.33 -1.25 17.93
C ILE A 64 -3.07 -0.81 19.38
N ASP A 65 -2.53 0.40 19.59
CA ASP A 65 -2.32 0.96 20.93
C ASP A 65 -3.60 1.19 21.73
N ARG A 66 -4.74 1.24 21.06
CA ARG A 66 -6.07 1.37 21.67
C ARG A 66 -6.79 0.03 21.81
N GLY A 67 -6.10 -1.08 21.54
CA GLY A 67 -6.63 -2.44 21.68
C GLY A 67 -7.43 -2.93 20.47
N PHE A 68 -7.36 -2.25 19.32
CA PHE A 68 -7.89 -2.77 18.07
C PHE A 68 -6.95 -3.85 17.51
N THR A 69 -7.53 -4.86 16.87
CA THR A 69 -6.82 -6.06 16.40
C THR A 69 -6.81 -6.15 14.87
N ALA A 70 -6.14 -7.18 14.34
CA ALA A 70 -5.94 -7.42 12.90
C ALA A 70 -7.22 -7.21 12.04
N PRO A 71 -8.40 -7.77 12.37
CA PRO A 71 -9.62 -7.56 11.56
C PRO A 71 -10.05 -6.10 11.43
N GLU A 72 -9.80 -5.29 12.45
CA GLU A 72 -10.26 -3.90 12.52
C GLU A 72 -9.31 -2.95 11.78
N VAL A 73 -8.03 -3.30 11.70
CA VAL A 73 -7.01 -2.54 10.97
C VAL A 73 -6.76 -3.06 9.56
N ALA A 74 -7.30 -4.24 9.21
CA ALA A 74 -7.12 -4.88 7.90
C ALA A 74 -7.38 -3.97 6.69
N PRO A 75 -8.40 -3.08 6.68
CA PRO A 75 -8.61 -2.15 5.57
C PRO A 75 -7.42 -1.19 5.34
N LEU A 76 -6.78 -0.73 6.42
CA LEU A 76 -5.60 0.12 6.34
C LEU A 76 -4.38 -0.70 5.91
N MET A 77 -4.19 -1.88 6.50
CA MET A 77 -3.11 -2.81 6.15
C MET A 77 -3.16 -3.23 4.68
N ARG A 78 -4.35 -3.52 4.14
CA ARG A 78 -4.55 -3.80 2.70
C ARG A 78 -4.08 -2.64 1.83
N ASN A 79 -4.42 -1.41 2.21
CA ASN A 79 -4.01 -0.23 1.46
C ASN A 79 -2.51 0.00 1.56
N ILE A 80 -1.91 -0.15 2.75
CA ILE A 80 -0.46 -0.06 2.97
C ILE A 80 0.28 -1.05 2.07
N PHE A 81 -0.11 -2.32 2.12
CA PHE A 81 0.47 -3.39 1.32
C PHE A 81 0.40 -3.07 -0.18
N ASN A 82 -0.79 -2.76 -0.68
CA ASN A 82 -0.98 -2.55 -2.11
C ASN A 82 -0.18 -1.33 -2.63
N HIS A 83 -0.16 -0.24 -1.87
CA HIS A 83 0.58 0.96 -2.27
C HIS A 83 2.11 0.76 -2.20
N ALA A 84 2.63 -0.06 -1.29
CA ALA A 84 4.06 -0.37 -1.26
C ALA A 84 4.52 -1.07 -2.55
N TYR A 85 3.75 -2.05 -3.06
CA TYR A 85 4.05 -2.70 -4.34
C TYR A 85 3.79 -1.80 -5.55
N ALA A 86 2.70 -1.02 -5.52
CA ALA A 86 2.39 -0.06 -6.58
C ALA A 86 3.48 1.02 -6.71
N LEU A 87 4.12 1.42 -5.60
CA LEU A 87 5.25 2.35 -5.62
C LEU A 87 6.46 1.80 -6.38
N ASN A 88 6.85 0.55 -6.10
CA ASN A 88 7.91 -0.14 -6.87
C ASN A 88 7.57 -0.12 -8.36
N TRP A 89 6.33 -0.46 -8.70
CA TRP A 89 5.82 -0.47 -10.08
C TRP A 89 5.82 0.90 -10.75
N LEU A 90 5.44 1.95 -10.03
CA LEU A 90 5.44 3.30 -10.56
C LEU A 90 6.85 3.75 -10.91
N VAL A 91 7.81 3.50 -10.02
CA VAL A 91 9.20 3.93 -10.23
C VAL A 91 9.88 3.14 -11.34
N ASP A 92 9.69 1.82 -11.39
CA ASP A 92 10.31 0.97 -12.40
C ASP A 92 9.83 1.29 -13.83
N ASN A 93 8.58 1.73 -13.99
CA ASN A 93 7.99 2.03 -15.30
C ASN A 93 7.91 3.55 -15.61
N GLY A 94 8.30 4.40 -14.67
CA GLY A 94 8.43 5.85 -14.86
C GLY A 94 7.15 6.54 -15.36
N GLU A 95 7.29 7.48 -16.30
CA GLU A 95 6.15 8.26 -16.81
C GLU A 95 5.07 7.41 -17.50
N ALA A 96 5.42 6.27 -18.08
CA ALA A 96 4.44 5.37 -18.69
C ALA A 96 3.48 4.78 -17.64
N ALA A 97 3.97 4.50 -16.43
CA ALA A 97 3.12 4.10 -15.32
C ALA A 97 2.24 5.24 -14.79
N VAL A 98 2.77 6.48 -14.75
CA VAL A 98 1.96 7.65 -14.38
C VAL A 98 0.76 7.78 -15.34
N ASP A 99 1.02 7.68 -16.64
CA ASP A 99 0.00 7.73 -17.69
C ASP A 99 -1.05 6.62 -17.49
N ALA A 100 -0.62 5.37 -17.27
CA ALA A 100 -1.52 4.24 -17.01
C ALA A 100 -2.38 4.44 -15.74
N VAL A 101 -1.82 4.99 -14.66
CA VAL A 101 -2.59 5.32 -13.43
C VAL A 101 -3.65 6.36 -13.71
N MET A 102 -3.33 7.37 -14.52
CA MET A 102 -4.28 8.43 -14.87
C MET A 102 -5.44 7.87 -15.69
N SER A 103 -5.20 7.03 -16.70
CA SER A 103 -6.25 6.41 -17.52
C SER A 103 -7.09 5.39 -16.73
N ALA A 104 -6.47 4.58 -15.87
CA ALA A 104 -7.18 3.68 -14.96
C ALA A 104 -8.07 4.46 -13.98
N GLY A 105 -7.57 5.58 -13.46
CA GLY A 105 -8.30 6.50 -12.61
C GLY A 105 -9.47 7.17 -13.33
N ALA A 106 -9.26 7.68 -14.55
CA ALA A 106 -10.29 8.29 -15.38
C ALA A 106 -11.46 7.32 -15.62
N THR A 107 -11.15 6.12 -16.09
CA THR A 107 -12.14 5.06 -16.34
C THR A 107 -12.94 4.73 -15.07
N SER A 108 -12.27 4.64 -13.92
CA SER A 108 -12.92 4.33 -12.64
C SER A 108 -13.83 5.47 -12.16
N ARG A 109 -13.38 6.71 -12.32
CA ARG A 109 -14.15 7.91 -11.95
C ARG A 109 -15.37 8.10 -12.83
N GLU A 110 -15.26 7.88 -14.15
CA GLU A 110 -16.41 7.91 -15.05
C GLU A 110 -17.46 6.86 -14.67
N LYS A 111 -17.02 5.63 -14.36
CA LYS A 111 -17.91 4.56 -13.89
C LYS A 111 -18.59 4.94 -12.57
N LEU A 112 -17.87 5.59 -11.67
CA LEU A 112 -18.43 6.07 -10.41
C LEU A 112 -19.46 7.18 -10.66
N LEU A 113 -19.12 8.21 -11.42
CA LEU A 113 -20.03 9.32 -11.74
C LEU A 113 -21.36 8.80 -12.30
N LYS A 114 -21.33 7.90 -13.29
CA LYS A 114 -22.54 7.28 -13.86
C LYS A 114 -23.40 6.58 -12.82
N LYS A 115 -22.80 5.98 -11.78
CA LYS A 115 -23.54 5.36 -10.67
C LYS A 115 -24.13 6.42 -9.74
N LEU A 116 -23.38 7.47 -9.43
CA LEU A 116 -23.81 8.55 -8.55
C LEU A 116 -24.97 9.37 -9.14
N GLU A 117 -24.93 9.63 -10.44
CA GLU A 117 -26.02 10.29 -11.16
C GLU A 117 -27.31 9.46 -11.10
N ARG A 118 -27.21 8.14 -11.25
CA ARG A 118 -28.37 7.23 -11.18
C ARG A 118 -29.00 7.18 -9.79
N THR A 119 -28.24 7.41 -8.74
CA THR A 119 -28.76 7.41 -7.36
C THR A 119 -29.21 8.79 -6.90
N GLY A 120 -29.01 9.84 -7.71
CA GLY A 120 -29.30 11.22 -7.32
C GLY A 120 -28.40 11.73 -6.20
N TRP A 121 -27.22 11.13 -6.00
CA TRP A 121 -26.34 11.54 -4.91
C TRP A 121 -25.73 12.91 -5.21
N ALA A 122 -25.87 13.87 -4.29
CA ALA A 122 -25.53 15.27 -4.51
C ALA A 122 -24.06 15.51 -4.90
N ILE A 123 -23.16 14.58 -4.54
CA ILE A 123 -21.73 14.67 -4.88
C ILE A 123 -21.45 14.42 -6.38
N ALA A 124 -22.40 13.88 -7.15
CA ALA A 124 -22.23 13.62 -8.58
C ALA A 124 -21.82 14.89 -9.36
N ALA A 125 -22.46 16.03 -9.08
CA ALA A 125 -22.14 17.29 -9.76
C ALA A 125 -20.72 17.79 -9.47
N GLN A 126 -20.26 17.66 -8.21
CA GLN A 126 -18.89 18.00 -7.83
C GLN A 126 -17.88 17.04 -8.48
N TYR A 127 -18.23 15.76 -8.56
CA TYR A 127 -17.39 14.74 -9.19
C TYR A 127 -17.24 14.96 -10.70
N GLY A 128 -18.32 15.33 -11.39
CA GLY A 128 -18.32 15.65 -12.83
C GLY A 128 -17.37 16.80 -13.19
N GLN A 129 -17.37 17.88 -12.40
CA GLN A 129 -16.47 19.02 -12.64
C GLN A 129 -14.98 18.63 -12.59
N THR A 130 -14.62 17.65 -11.76
CA THR A 130 -13.22 17.16 -11.69
C THR A 130 -12.83 16.31 -12.89
N LEU A 131 -13.80 15.65 -13.54
CA LEU A 131 -13.58 14.89 -14.77
C LEU A 131 -13.43 15.80 -15.98
N ASP A 132 -14.21 16.88 -16.05
CA ASP A 132 -14.14 17.86 -17.14
C ASP A 132 -12.77 18.57 -17.23
N GLN A 133 -12.00 18.55 -16.16
CA GLN A 133 -10.64 19.10 -16.08
C GLN A 133 -9.55 18.12 -16.52
N GLN A 134 -9.90 16.89 -16.89
CA GLN A 134 -8.91 15.91 -17.35
C GLN A 134 -8.37 16.29 -18.73
N ALA A 135 -7.05 16.20 -18.86
CA ALA A 135 -6.39 16.37 -20.14
C ALA A 135 -6.85 15.27 -21.12
N ALA A 136 -6.88 15.61 -22.41
CA ALA A 136 -7.12 14.63 -23.46
C ALA A 136 -6.07 13.51 -23.40
N GLU A 137 -6.50 12.28 -23.66
CA GLU A 137 -5.61 11.12 -23.79
C GLU A 137 -4.54 11.40 -24.85
N PRO A 138 -3.26 11.14 -24.55
CA PRO A 138 -2.19 11.36 -25.51
C PRO A 138 -2.35 10.42 -26.72
N THR A 139 -1.93 10.89 -27.89
CA THR A 139 -1.82 10.03 -29.07
C THR A 139 -0.63 9.10 -28.89
N ARG A 140 -0.87 7.79 -28.96
CA ARG A 140 0.16 6.74 -28.76
C ARG A 140 0.43 6.00 -30.08
N THR A 141 1.68 5.62 -30.31
CA THR A 141 2.05 4.61 -31.31
C THR A 141 1.51 3.23 -30.89
N ALA A 142 1.51 2.25 -31.80
CA ALA A 142 1.05 0.89 -31.48
C ALA A 142 1.86 0.24 -30.34
N ALA A 143 3.18 0.48 -30.29
CA ALA A 143 4.03 -0.04 -29.23
C ALA A 143 3.75 0.64 -27.87
N GLU A 144 3.58 1.96 -27.88
CA GLU A 144 3.22 2.73 -26.67
C GLU A 144 1.82 2.34 -26.17
N GLN A 145 0.87 2.13 -27.06
CA GLN A 145 -0.47 1.65 -26.69
C GLN A 145 -0.41 0.26 -26.06
N SER A 146 0.36 -0.66 -26.64
CA SER A 146 0.52 -2.01 -26.08
C SER A 146 1.15 -1.99 -24.69
N LEU A 147 2.14 -1.12 -24.47
CA LEU A 147 2.73 -0.93 -23.14
C LEU A 147 1.71 -0.30 -22.17
N HIS A 148 0.99 0.74 -22.62
CA HIS A 148 -0.04 1.40 -21.82
C HIS A 148 -1.12 0.41 -21.35
N ASP A 149 -1.68 -0.39 -22.26
CA ASP A 149 -2.71 -1.38 -21.94
C ASP A 149 -2.21 -2.42 -20.93
N LYS A 150 -0.96 -2.88 -21.11
CA LYS A 150 -0.29 -3.78 -20.16
C LYS A 150 -0.18 -3.14 -18.77
N LEU A 151 0.26 -1.88 -18.70
CA LEU A 151 0.45 -1.18 -17.43
C LEU A 151 -0.90 -0.89 -16.73
N VAL A 152 -1.93 -0.49 -17.47
CA VAL A 152 -3.30 -0.33 -16.95
C VAL A 152 -3.83 -1.65 -16.38
N HIS A 153 -3.55 -2.77 -17.07
CA HIS A 153 -3.91 -4.09 -16.57
C HIS A 153 -3.17 -4.42 -15.26
N GLU A 154 -1.84 -4.28 -15.22
CA GLU A 154 -1.02 -4.60 -14.04
C GLU A 154 -1.47 -3.82 -12.79
N ILE A 155 -1.68 -2.51 -12.88
CA ILE A 155 -2.08 -1.69 -11.71
C ILE A 155 -3.51 -2.02 -11.22
N GLY A 156 -4.36 -2.57 -12.10
CA GLY A 156 -5.71 -3.01 -11.77
C GLY A 156 -5.79 -4.40 -11.13
N HIS A 157 -4.73 -5.21 -11.22
CA HIS A 157 -4.76 -6.63 -10.83
C HIS A 157 -3.57 -6.95 -9.92
N VAL A 158 -3.83 -6.96 -8.60
CA VAL A 158 -2.78 -7.14 -7.56
C VAL A 158 -2.00 -8.44 -7.74
N HIS A 159 -2.64 -9.53 -8.18
CA HIS A 159 -1.94 -10.78 -8.47
C HIS A 159 -0.86 -10.59 -9.54
N ASP A 160 -1.22 -9.98 -10.67
CA ASP A 160 -0.30 -9.76 -11.79
C ASP A 160 0.79 -8.74 -11.42
N LEU A 161 0.45 -7.75 -10.58
CA LEU A 161 1.43 -6.86 -9.99
C LEU A 161 2.47 -7.63 -9.16
N LEU A 162 2.05 -8.52 -8.25
CA LEU A 162 2.95 -9.31 -7.41
C LEU A 162 3.77 -10.32 -8.22
N ASP A 163 3.17 -10.94 -9.24
CA ASP A 163 3.85 -11.86 -10.16
C ASP A 163 5.00 -11.14 -10.91
N ARG A 164 4.78 -9.90 -11.35
CA ARG A 164 5.83 -9.06 -11.95
C ARG A 164 7.01 -8.78 -11.02
N TYR A 165 6.86 -8.99 -9.72
CA TYR A 165 7.92 -8.82 -8.73
C TYR A 165 8.46 -10.14 -8.19
N GLY A 166 8.05 -11.28 -8.76
CA GLY A 166 8.50 -12.60 -8.35
C GLY A 166 8.04 -12.98 -6.94
N VAL A 167 6.95 -12.37 -6.46
CA VAL A 167 6.35 -12.64 -5.13
C VAL A 167 4.85 -12.98 -5.19
N PRO A 168 4.39 -13.83 -6.14
CA PRO A 168 2.97 -14.20 -6.22
C PRO A 168 2.50 -14.97 -4.98
N ASP A 169 3.43 -15.54 -4.20
CA ASP A 169 3.19 -16.20 -2.91
C ASP A 169 2.72 -15.24 -1.81
N LEU A 170 2.81 -13.92 -2.03
CA LEU A 170 2.24 -12.92 -1.14
C LEU A 170 0.78 -12.57 -1.48
N TYR A 171 0.22 -13.08 -2.57
CA TYR A 171 -1.19 -12.86 -2.92
C TYR A 171 -2.17 -13.34 -1.82
N PRO A 172 -1.95 -14.45 -1.11
CA PRO A 172 -2.77 -14.84 0.04
C PRO A 172 -2.83 -13.78 1.15
N VAL A 173 -1.75 -13.02 1.39
CA VAL A 173 -1.74 -11.92 2.37
C VAL A 173 -2.72 -10.83 1.94
N TYR A 174 -2.65 -10.41 0.68
CA TYR A 174 -3.60 -9.46 0.12
C TYR A 174 -5.04 -9.99 0.18
N SER A 175 -5.26 -11.26 -0.18
CA SER A 175 -6.58 -11.88 -0.16
C SER A 175 -7.18 -11.93 1.25
N HIS A 176 -6.37 -12.27 2.25
CA HIS A 176 -6.76 -12.27 3.66
C HIS A 176 -7.17 -10.88 4.14
N LEU A 177 -6.34 -9.87 3.91
CA LEU A 177 -6.66 -8.49 4.28
C LEU A 177 -7.91 -7.97 3.54
N SER A 178 -8.13 -8.43 2.31
CA SER A 178 -9.34 -8.11 1.54
C SER A 178 -10.59 -8.77 2.10
N SER A 179 -10.53 -10.02 2.57
CA SER A 179 -11.69 -10.70 3.14
C SER A 179 -12.14 -10.06 4.46
N LEU A 180 -11.18 -9.57 5.25
CA LEU A 180 -11.40 -8.80 6.48
C LEU A 180 -11.86 -7.35 6.21
N SER A 181 -11.82 -6.87 4.96
CA SER A 181 -12.26 -5.52 4.58
C SER A 181 -13.67 -5.46 3.99
N HIS A 182 -14.25 -6.60 3.63
CA HIS A 182 -15.57 -6.70 3.02
C HIS A 182 -16.54 -7.40 3.96
N THR A 183 -17.84 -7.13 3.81
CA THR A 183 -18.88 -7.88 4.50
C THR A 183 -18.77 -9.36 4.12
N SER A 184 -18.28 -10.15 5.06
CA SER A 184 -17.90 -11.56 4.87
C SER A 184 -18.15 -12.35 6.16
N VAL A 185 -18.09 -13.68 6.06
CA VAL A 185 -18.12 -14.56 7.24
C VAL A 185 -16.95 -14.24 8.17
N ASP A 186 -15.77 -13.92 7.63
CA ASP A 186 -14.60 -13.57 8.44
C ASP A 186 -14.87 -12.34 9.32
N THR A 187 -15.46 -11.28 8.73
CA THR A 187 -15.83 -10.07 9.51
C THR A 187 -16.98 -10.31 10.48
N ALA A 188 -17.93 -11.20 10.14
CA ALA A 188 -19.06 -11.54 11.01
C ALA A 188 -18.62 -12.39 12.22
N SER A 189 -17.62 -13.24 12.04
CA SER A 189 -17.11 -14.15 13.07
C SER A 189 -15.95 -13.58 13.90
N ALA A 190 -15.40 -12.42 13.54
CA ALA A 190 -14.22 -11.84 14.18
C ALA A 190 -14.35 -11.66 15.72
N TYR A 191 -15.57 -11.44 16.21
CA TYR A 191 -15.89 -11.23 17.63
C TYR A 191 -16.50 -12.47 18.31
N LEU A 192 -16.41 -13.64 17.67
CA LEU A 192 -16.95 -14.89 18.17
C LEU A 192 -15.82 -15.89 18.45
N ALA A 193 -16.01 -16.75 19.46
CA ALA A 193 -15.13 -17.90 19.72
C ALA A 193 -15.96 -19.16 19.94
N GLU A 194 -15.67 -20.22 19.21
CA GLU A 194 -16.15 -21.55 19.59
C GLU A 194 -15.29 -22.08 20.74
N LEU A 195 -15.93 -22.60 21.77
CA LEU A 195 -15.29 -23.23 22.93
C LEU A 195 -15.32 -24.75 22.78
N ASP A 196 -14.45 -25.46 23.52
CA ASP A 196 -14.30 -26.92 23.45
C ASP A 196 -15.59 -27.69 23.81
N ASP A 197 -16.50 -27.07 24.54
CA ASP A 197 -17.81 -27.64 24.91
C ASP A 197 -18.90 -27.42 23.85
N GLY A 198 -18.54 -26.83 22.70
CA GLY A 198 -19.44 -26.53 21.59
C GLY A 198 -20.27 -25.25 21.80
N THR A 199 -20.03 -24.48 22.86
CA THR A 199 -20.67 -23.18 23.06
C THR A 199 -19.92 -22.06 22.35
N VAL A 200 -20.59 -20.91 22.14
CA VAL A 200 -20.00 -19.72 21.50
C VAL A 200 -19.85 -18.60 22.52
N GLN A 201 -18.63 -18.08 22.65
CA GLN A 201 -18.33 -16.87 23.40
C GLN A 201 -18.42 -15.64 22.48
N ILE A 202 -19.15 -14.63 22.94
CA ILE A 202 -19.15 -13.29 22.32
C ILE A 202 -18.05 -12.45 22.97
N ARG A 203 -17.21 -11.82 22.16
CA ARG A 203 -16.08 -10.99 22.60
C ARG A 203 -16.38 -9.50 22.38
N ALA A 204 -15.83 -8.66 23.26
CA ALA A 204 -15.89 -7.21 23.11
C ALA A 204 -14.90 -6.68 22.05
N THR A 205 -13.83 -7.44 21.79
CA THR A 205 -12.79 -7.15 20.81
C THR A 205 -12.64 -8.34 19.87
N ALA A 206 -12.18 -8.07 18.64
CA ALA A 206 -11.93 -9.14 17.70
C ALA A 206 -10.75 -10.03 18.15
N ALA A 207 -10.66 -11.23 17.57
CA ALA A 207 -9.55 -12.15 17.85
C ALA A 207 -8.21 -11.49 17.51
N ASP A 208 -7.24 -11.60 18.43
CA ASP A 208 -5.86 -11.26 18.11
C ASP A 208 -5.28 -12.37 17.21
N LEU A 209 -4.98 -12.01 15.96
CA LEU A 209 -4.38 -12.91 14.97
C LEU A 209 -2.84 -12.90 15.03
N GLY A 210 -2.27 -12.18 16.00
CA GLY A 210 -0.85 -12.13 16.30
C GLY A 210 -0.08 -11.03 15.57
N PRO A 211 1.26 -11.01 15.72
CA PRO A 211 2.09 -9.89 15.33
C PRO A 211 2.40 -9.74 13.83
N ALA A 212 1.90 -10.65 12.99
CA ALA A 212 2.27 -10.72 11.57
C ALA A 212 1.98 -9.41 10.82
N ASP A 213 0.88 -8.73 11.15
CA ASP A 213 0.49 -7.47 10.52
C ASP A 213 1.48 -6.33 10.83
N VAL A 214 1.96 -6.25 12.07
CA VAL A 214 2.96 -5.24 12.47
C VAL A 214 4.27 -5.47 11.73
N PHE A 215 4.66 -6.73 11.57
CA PHE A 215 5.84 -7.08 10.78
C PHE A 215 5.66 -6.67 9.30
N GLN A 216 4.54 -7.03 8.68
CA GLN A 216 4.24 -6.69 7.28
C GLN A 216 4.12 -5.17 7.06
N LEU A 217 3.62 -4.43 8.04
CA LEU A 217 3.57 -2.96 8.03
C LEU A 217 4.97 -2.37 7.92
N ALA A 218 5.91 -2.85 8.76
CA ALA A 218 7.29 -2.38 8.73
C ALA A 218 7.99 -2.69 7.39
N ILE A 219 7.77 -3.89 6.85
CA ILE A 219 8.27 -4.25 5.51
C ILE A 219 7.72 -3.29 4.45
N SER A 220 6.43 -2.97 4.50
CA SER A 220 5.78 -2.09 3.53
C SER A 220 6.32 -0.65 3.59
N LEU A 221 6.62 -0.14 4.80
CA LEU A 221 7.29 1.15 4.98
C LEU A 221 8.71 1.16 4.41
N ILE A 222 9.49 0.10 4.67
CA ILE A 222 10.84 -0.05 4.12
C ILE A 222 10.80 -0.07 2.58
N GLN A 223 9.92 -0.88 1.99
CA GLN A 223 9.76 -0.96 0.54
C GLN A 223 9.38 0.39 -0.06
N ALA A 224 8.37 1.06 0.51
CA ALA A 224 7.93 2.37 0.04
C ALA A 224 9.05 3.42 0.15
N GLY A 225 9.75 3.47 1.28
CA GLY A 225 10.84 4.43 1.51
C GLY A 225 12.04 4.18 0.61
N ARG A 226 12.44 2.92 0.39
CA ARG A 226 13.59 2.55 -0.45
C ARG A 226 13.42 2.91 -1.92
N VAL A 227 12.19 2.97 -2.39
CA VAL A 227 11.87 3.34 -3.77
C VAL A 227 11.67 4.85 -3.90
N PHE A 228 11.01 5.47 -2.91
CA PHE A 228 10.71 6.89 -2.96
C PHE A 228 11.94 7.78 -2.69
N SER A 229 12.72 7.46 -1.65
CA SER A 229 13.82 8.32 -1.19
C SER A 229 14.89 8.58 -2.27
N PRO A 230 15.31 7.61 -3.09
CA PRO A 230 16.27 7.86 -4.17
C PRO A 230 15.76 8.77 -5.31
N LEU A 231 14.44 9.04 -5.38
CA LEU A 231 13.91 10.00 -6.34
C LEU A 231 14.16 11.46 -5.93
N LEU A 232 14.58 11.67 -4.68
CA LEU A 232 14.79 12.97 -4.06
C LEU A 232 16.28 13.31 -4.02
N ASP A 233 16.58 14.60 -3.92
CA ASP A 233 17.95 15.07 -3.80
C ASP A 233 18.57 14.56 -2.48
N GLY A 234 19.69 13.84 -2.60
CA GLY A 234 20.47 13.37 -1.46
C GLY A 234 19.95 12.10 -0.77
N ASP A 235 18.89 11.47 -1.27
CA ASP A 235 18.33 10.23 -0.70
C ASP A 235 18.05 10.35 0.82
N PRO A 236 17.16 11.28 1.24
CA PRO A 236 17.11 11.79 2.62
C PRO A 236 16.72 10.74 3.66
N LEU A 237 15.99 9.68 3.27
CA LEU A 237 15.58 8.62 4.20
C LEU A 237 16.58 7.48 4.29
N LYS A 238 17.68 7.52 3.52
CA LYS A 238 18.61 6.39 3.40
C LYS A 238 19.11 5.88 4.75
N ALA A 239 19.56 6.78 5.62
CA ALA A 239 20.10 6.42 6.93
C ALA A 239 19.05 5.75 7.82
N ALA A 240 17.83 6.32 7.87
CA ALA A 240 16.72 5.74 8.64
C ALA A 240 16.31 4.37 8.11
N LEU A 241 16.30 4.19 6.78
CA LEU A 241 16.02 2.91 6.14
C LEU A 241 17.11 1.85 6.39
N ASP A 242 18.38 2.26 6.41
CA ASP A 242 19.49 1.37 6.75
C ASP A 242 19.38 0.88 8.21
N THR A 243 19.05 1.78 9.15
CA THR A 243 18.80 1.46 10.56
C THR A 243 17.60 0.51 10.72
N ALA A 244 16.45 0.86 10.16
CA ALA A 244 15.23 0.06 10.27
C ALA A 244 15.41 -1.37 9.76
N ILE A 245 16.13 -1.54 8.64
CA ILE A 245 16.47 -2.87 8.10
C ILE A 245 17.34 -3.66 9.06
N SER A 246 18.38 -3.01 9.63
CA SER A 246 19.28 -3.64 10.59
C SER A 246 18.52 -4.11 11.83
N ASP A 247 17.61 -3.28 12.34
CA ASP A 247 16.87 -3.56 13.58
C ASP A 247 15.91 -4.75 13.42
N ILE A 248 15.23 -4.86 12.28
CA ILE A 248 14.31 -5.98 12.02
C ILE A 248 15.08 -7.30 11.81
N GLY A 249 16.36 -7.24 11.44
CA GLY A 249 17.23 -8.42 11.31
C GLY A 249 16.88 -9.31 10.11
N VAL A 250 16.33 -8.71 9.06
CA VAL A 250 15.93 -9.37 7.81
C VAL A 250 16.93 -9.07 6.69
N ASP A 251 17.16 -10.05 5.80
CA ASP A 251 18.03 -9.84 4.65
C ASP A 251 17.37 -8.86 3.66
N THR A 252 18.03 -7.72 3.44
CA THR A 252 17.65 -6.69 2.45
C THR A 252 17.27 -7.21 1.06
N GLN A 253 17.94 -8.26 0.57
CA GLN A 253 17.65 -8.79 -0.76
C GLN A 253 16.29 -9.50 -0.82
N SER A 254 15.81 -9.99 0.32
CA SER A 254 14.50 -10.63 0.46
C SER A 254 13.34 -9.63 0.62
N LEU A 255 13.63 -8.38 1.01
CA LEU A 255 12.62 -7.38 1.32
C LEU A 255 12.24 -6.49 0.14
N LEU A 256 13.18 -6.27 -0.78
CA LEU A 256 13.00 -5.37 -1.90
C LEU A 256 12.58 -6.15 -3.14
N PRO A 257 11.28 -6.14 -3.48
CA PRO A 257 10.80 -6.83 -4.66
C PRO A 257 11.51 -6.28 -5.90
N ARG A 258 12.04 -7.17 -6.74
CA ARG A 258 12.68 -6.79 -8.00
C ARG A 258 11.78 -7.21 -9.15
N ARG A 259 11.58 -6.29 -10.09
CA ARG A 259 10.77 -6.61 -11.28
C ARG A 259 11.43 -7.73 -12.08
N VAL A 260 10.68 -8.82 -12.25
CA VAL A 260 11.05 -9.96 -13.09
C VAL A 260 10.72 -9.59 -14.54
N LYS A 261 11.69 -9.76 -15.44
CA LYS A 261 11.56 -9.40 -16.86
C LYS A 261 10.53 -10.25 -17.59
#